data_AF-A0A0C9VW03-F1
#
_entry.id   AF-A0A0C9VW03-F1
#
_cell.length_a   1.000
_cell.length_b   1.000
_cell.length_c   1.000
_cell.angle_alpha   90.00
_cell.angle_beta   90.00
_cell.angle_gamma   90.00
#
_symmetry.space_group_name_H-M   'P 1'
#
loop_
_entity.id
_entity.type
_entity.pdbx_description
1 polymer ?
#
loop_
_entity_poly.entity_id
_entity_poly.type
_entity_poly.pdbx_seq_one_letter_code
_entity_poly.pdbx_strand_id
1 'polypeptide(L)'
;MADSNSQSLQIMQGISDSQVASYAVVAALALLTYDTLLTLPDEINYIWCSHRWGIPSILYFMARSGCFIELVSLIIPVNSFTLVVIYLFYDGTHAKLQQGMRSGAMTSIGVHGLLLARVYAIAQGNRNVKSVHVVRWQLLLVGFLYVTIFVLNCIRMKAFQCNTSNSDIFSSLDFAFTIVVIGLVFDVSILAITLQHTWCQWRFTIKSGLNDLSTSGTSFSGLLLSQGVIRFFLISAWSLEGAINLKTVRVKITLSGVDGGLENASVLMHNLKDFVDI
;
A
#
# COMPACT_ATOMS: atom_id res chain seq x y z
N MET A 1 -13.37 -15.84 -37.91
CA MET A 1 -14.33 -14.77 -37.53
C MET A 1 -14.55 -14.87 -36.03
N ALA A 2 -13.96 -13.96 -35.25
CA ALA A 2 -14.30 -13.84 -33.84
C ALA A 2 -15.72 -13.26 -33.72
N ASP A 3 -16.55 -13.86 -32.87
CA ASP A 3 -17.95 -13.48 -32.71
C ASP A 3 -18.06 -12.07 -32.11
N SER A 4 -18.66 -11.13 -32.83
CA SER A 4 -18.85 -9.74 -32.39
C SER A 4 -19.58 -9.63 -31.04
N ASN A 5 -20.38 -10.64 -30.70
CA ASN A 5 -21.08 -10.71 -29.42
C ASN A 5 -20.11 -10.83 -28.24
N SER A 6 -19.03 -11.59 -28.41
CA SER A 6 -18.02 -11.81 -27.36
C SER A 6 -17.27 -10.52 -26.98
N GLN A 7 -16.96 -9.68 -27.96
CA GLN A 7 -16.28 -8.39 -27.73
C GLN A 7 -17.19 -7.41 -27.00
N SER A 8 -18.47 -7.33 -27.39
CA SER A 8 -19.42 -6.43 -26.74
C SER A 8 -19.63 -6.77 -25.26
N LEU A 9 -19.65 -8.07 -24.93
CA LEU A 9 -19.78 -8.54 -23.55
C LEU A 9 -18.54 -8.20 -22.71
N GLN A 10 -17.34 -8.34 -23.26
CA GLN A 10 -16.11 -7.95 -22.57
C GLN A 10 -16.06 -6.44 -22.27
N ILE A 11 -16.49 -5.60 -23.22
CA ILE A 11 -16.54 -4.15 -23.02
C ILE A 11 -17.55 -3.78 -21.93
N MET A 12 -18.75 -4.36 -21.96
CA MET A 12 -19.77 -4.10 -20.93
C MET A 12 -19.30 -4.52 -19.54
N GLN A 13 -18.61 -5.66 -19.44
CA GLN A 13 -18.05 -6.11 -18.17
C GLN A 13 -16.95 -5.17 -17.66
N GLY A 14 -16.05 -4.72 -18.53
CA GLY A 14 -15.00 -3.76 -18.16
C GLY A 14 -15.57 -2.41 -17.67
N ILE A 15 -16.66 -1.93 -18.28
CA ILE A 15 -17.36 -0.71 -17.83
C ILE A 15 -17.99 -0.91 -16.44
N SER A 16 -18.68 -2.04 -16.24
CA SER A 16 -19.29 -2.38 -14.96
C SER A 16 -18.25 -2.48 -13.85
N ASP A 17 -17.16 -3.21 -14.09
CA ASP A 17 -16.08 -3.40 -13.11
C ASP A 17 -15.43 -2.05 -12.74
N SER A 18 -15.21 -1.18 -13.73
CA SER A 18 -14.69 0.16 -13.49
C SER A 18 -15.64 1.02 -12.65
N GLN A 19 -16.95 0.94 -12.89
CA GLN A 19 -17.95 1.68 -12.11
C GLN A 19 -18.00 1.21 -10.67
N VAL A 20 -18.01 -0.11 -10.45
CA VAL A 20 -17.98 -0.71 -9.10
C VAL A 20 -16.74 -0.23 -8.33
N ALA A 21 -15.58 -0.22 -8.98
CA ALA A 21 -14.35 0.29 -8.37
C ALA A 21 -14.47 1.78 -7.99
N SER A 22 -14.98 2.62 -8.88
CA SER A 22 -15.20 4.05 -8.58
C SER A 22 -16.16 4.26 -7.40
N TYR A 23 -17.27 3.52 -7.35
CA TYR A 23 -18.21 3.60 -6.23
C TYR A 23 -17.58 3.14 -4.91
N ALA A 24 -16.76 2.09 -4.94
CA ALA A 24 -16.03 1.64 -3.75
C ALA A 24 -15.08 2.72 -3.21
N VAL A 25 -14.37 3.43 -4.09
CA VAL A 25 -13.47 4.53 -3.68
C VAL A 25 -14.27 5.70 -3.09
N VAL A 26 -15.38 6.11 -3.71
CA VAL A 26 -16.25 7.17 -3.18
C VAL A 26 -16.82 6.79 -1.82
N ALA A 27 -17.27 5.54 -1.66
CA ALA A 27 -17.77 5.02 -0.39
C ALA A 27 -16.66 5.03 0.69
N ALA A 28 -15.43 4.62 0.34
CA ALA A 28 -14.28 4.67 1.24
C ALA A 28 -13.95 6.11 1.66
N LEU A 29 -13.99 7.08 0.73
CA LEU A 29 -13.78 8.50 1.05
C LEU A 29 -14.88 9.04 1.97
N ALA A 30 -16.15 8.70 1.71
CA ALA A 30 -17.26 9.11 2.56
C ALA A 30 -17.10 8.55 3.99
N LEU A 31 -16.73 7.28 4.12
CA LEU A 31 -16.49 6.64 5.41
C LEU A 31 -15.29 7.26 6.14
N LEU A 32 -14.19 7.51 5.44
CA LEU A 32 -13.02 8.18 6.01
C LEU A 32 -13.35 9.61 6.47
N THR A 33 -14.16 10.34 5.70
CA THR A 33 -14.64 11.68 6.06
C THR A 33 -15.53 11.62 7.31
N TYR A 34 -16.44 10.67 7.37
CA TYR A 34 -17.34 10.49 8.50
C TYR A 34 -16.58 10.14 9.79
N ASP A 35 -15.68 9.14 9.72
CA ASP A 35 -14.77 8.79 10.81
C ASP A 35 -13.96 10.02 11.25
N THR A 36 -13.50 10.80 10.27
CA THR A 36 -12.72 12.00 10.53
C THR A 36 -13.48 13.05 11.32
N LEU A 37 -14.73 13.30 10.95
CA LEU A 37 -15.58 14.26 11.66
C LEU A 37 -15.94 13.79 13.07
N LEU A 38 -16.15 12.48 13.26
CA LEU A 38 -16.42 11.90 14.58
C LEU A 38 -15.23 12.01 15.52
N THR A 39 -14.00 11.80 15.03
CA THR A 39 -12.79 11.85 15.86
C THR A 39 -12.21 13.26 15.99
N LEU A 40 -12.69 14.22 15.19
CA LEU A 40 -12.13 15.57 15.14
C LEU A 40 -12.08 16.29 16.50
N PRO A 41 -13.12 16.26 17.37
CA PRO A 41 -13.07 16.94 18.66
C PRO A 41 -11.96 16.39 19.56
N ASP A 42 -11.82 15.05 19.60
CA ASP A 42 -10.78 14.39 20.38
C ASP A 42 -9.38 14.67 19.80
N GLU A 43 -9.24 14.68 18.48
CA GLU A 43 -7.99 15.05 17.82
C GLU A 43 -7.58 16.49 18.13
N ILE A 44 -8.53 17.42 18.16
CA ILE A 44 -8.27 18.81 18.53
C ILE A 44 -7.72 18.86 19.95
N ASN A 45 -8.38 18.19 20.89
CA ASN A 45 -7.97 18.22 22.29
C ASN A 45 -6.63 17.52 22.55
N TYR A 46 -6.41 16.35 21.94
CA TYR A 46 -5.27 15.49 22.25
C TYR A 46 -4.06 15.68 21.33
N ILE A 47 -4.27 16.04 20.06
CA ILE A 47 -3.20 16.13 19.05
C ILE A 47 -2.88 17.58 18.72
N TRP A 48 -3.89 18.40 18.41
CA TRP A 48 -3.69 19.75 17.86
C TRP A 48 -3.46 20.81 18.95
N CYS A 49 -4.23 20.77 20.04
CA CYS A 49 -4.10 21.67 21.19
C CYS A 49 -3.04 21.19 22.19
N SER A 50 -2.46 20.00 21.99
CA SER A 50 -1.32 19.58 22.78
C SER A 50 -0.19 20.59 22.61
N HIS A 51 0.30 21.12 23.72
CA HIS A 51 1.21 22.27 23.76
C HIS A 51 2.59 22.01 23.10
N ARG A 52 2.85 20.79 22.62
CA ARG A 52 4.09 20.42 21.94
C ARG A 52 3.77 19.66 20.66
N TRP A 53 3.92 20.32 19.53
CA TRP A 53 3.96 19.68 18.22
C TRP A 53 5.15 18.73 18.19
N GLY A 54 4.87 17.44 18.34
CA GLY A 54 5.87 16.38 18.32
C GLY A 54 5.86 15.59 17.02
N ILE A 55 6.86 14.73 16.86
CA ILE A 55 6.92 13.73 15.78
C ILE A 55 5.61 12.93 15.66
N PRO A 56 4.93 12.49 16.75
CA PRO A 56 3.66 11.77 16.63
C PRO A 56 2.55 12.57 15.94
N SER A 57 2.44 13.89 16.19
CA SER A 57 1.43 14.73 15.56
C SER A 57 1.66 14.88 14.05
N ILE A 58 2.93 14.98 13.62
CA ILE A 58 3.31 15.04 12.20
C ILE A 58 2.99 13.70 11.51
N LEU A 59 3.38 12.58 12.12
CA LEU A 59 3.09 11.25 11.57
C LEU A 59 1.58 10.99 11.49
N TYR A 60 0.82 11.44 12.50
CA TYR A 60 -0.64 11.38 12.49
C TYR A 60 -1.24 12.16 11.31
N PHE A 61 -0.81 13.41 11.15
CA PHE A 61 -1.27 14.24 10.05
C PHE A 61 -0.91 13.64 8.69
N MET A 62 0.32 13.14 8.51
CA MET A 62 0.75 12.50 7.26
C MET A 62 -0.08 11.26 6.93
N ALA A 63 -0.40 10.42 7.92
CA ALA A 63 -1.23 9.23 7.71
C ALA A 63 -2.63 9.61 7.26
N ARG A 64 -3.24 10.55 7.97
CA ARG A 64 -4.64 10.93 7.72
C ARG A 64 -4.77 11.69 6.41
N SER A 65 -4.00 12.76 6.25
CA SER A 65 -4.00 13.59 5.04
C SER A 65 -3.54 12.78 3.82
N GLY A 66 -2.61 11.83 4.00
CA GLY A 66 -2.20 10.91 2.95
C GLY A 66 -3.38 10.10 2.41
N CYS A 67 -4.19 9.50 3.30
CA CYS A 67 -5.34 8.69 2.88
C CYS A 67 -6.38 9.51 2.13
N PHE A 68 -6.64 10.75 2.58
CA PHE A 68 -7.50 11.68 1.85
C PHE A 68 -6.95 12.02 0.48
N ILE A 69 -5.67 12.38 0.39
CA ILE A 69 -5.02 12.73 -0.88
C ILE A 69 -5.07 11.55 -1.85
N GLU A 70 -4.83 10.33 -1.38
CA GLU A 70 -4.88 9.12 -2.20
C GLU A 70 -6.30 8.86 -2.74
N LEU A 71 -7.32 8.84 -1.87
CA LEU A 71 -8.71 8.60 -2.28
C LEU A 71 -9.24 9.71 -3.19
N VAL A 72 -8.94 10.98 -2.90
CA VAL A 72 -9.32 12.11 -3.74
C VAL A 72 -8.61 12.05 -5.10
N SER A 73 -7.34 11.64 -5.14
CA SER A 73 -6.60 11.46 -6.40
C SER A 73 -7.16 10.34 -7.26
N LEU A 74 -7.78 9.32 -6.65
CA LEU A 74 -8.48 8.25 -7.37
C LEU A 74 -9.85 8.68 -7.90
N ILE A 75 -10.55 9.58 -7.19
CA ILE A 75 -11.89 10.04 -7.57
C ILE A 75 -11.84 11.13 -8.62
N ILE A 76 -10.92 12.10 -8.48
CA ILE A 76 -10.75 13.16 -9.46
C ILE A 76 -10.38 12.44 -10.77
N PRO A 77 -11.33 12.30 -11.72
CA PRO A 77 -10.93 11.88 -13.04
C PRO A 77 -9.94 12.95 -13.44
N VAL A 78 -8.76 12.57 -13.91
CA VAL A 78 -7.81 13.52 -14.47
C VAL A 78 -8.58 14.21 -15.59
N ASN A 79 -9.23 15.33 -15.26
CA ASN A 79 -10.18 15.97 -16.15
C ASN A 79 -9.37 16.37 -17.36
N SER A 80 -10.00 16.38 -18.53
CA SER A 80 -9.36 16.65 -19.81
C SER A 80 -8.44 17.89 -19.79
N PHE A 81 -8.61 18.83 -18.87
CA PHE A 81 -7.73 19.98 -18.65
C PHE A 81 -6.38 19.65 -17.99
N THR A 82 -6.35 18.79 -16.96
CA THR A 82 -5.10 18.26 -16.37
C THR A 82 -4.47 17.24 -17.31
N LEU A 83 -5.28 16.47 -18.04
CA LEU A 83 -4.82 15.62 -19.13
C LEU A 83 -4.20 16.44 -20.26
N VAL A 84 -4.71 17.61 -20.64
CA VAL A 84 -4.09 18.45 -21.69
C VAL A 84 -2.74 19.01 -21.23
N VAL A 85 -2.60 19.48 -19.99
CA VAL A 85 -1.30 19.94 -19.47
C VAL A 85 -0.33 18.78 -19.26
N ILE A 86 -0.81 17.60 -18.87
CA ILE A 86 0.04 16.40 -18.72
C ILE A 86 0.38 15.80 -20.10
N TYR A 87 -0.55 15.64 -21.04
CA TYR A 87 -0.30 15.13 -22.40
C TYR A 87 0.54 16.08 -23.26
N LEU A 88 0.43 17.41 -23.05
CA LEU A 88 1.31 18.37 -23.74
C LEU A 88 2.75 18.33 -23.23
N PHE A 89 3.02 17.73 -22.06
CA PHE A 89 4.36 17.67 -21.46
C PHE A 89 4.89 16.26 -21.17
N TYR A 90 4.05 15.21 -21.17
CA TYR A 90 4.38 13.84 -20.76
C TYR A 90 3.40 12.81 -21.37
N ASP A 91 3.93 11.71 -21.89
CA ASP A 91 3.13 10.59 -22.39
C ASP A 91 2.18 10.05 -21.30
N GLY A 92 0.87 10.12 -21.55
CA GLY A 92 -0.18 10.18 -20.52
C GLY A 92 -0.45 8.88 -19.75
N THR A 93 0.13 7.76 -20.18
CA THR A 93 0.08 6.47 -19.47
C THR A 93 1.07 6.43 -18.30
N HIS A 94 2.23 7.06 -18.42
CA HIS A 94 3.27 7.05 -17.38
C HIS A 94 2.93 7.97 -16.19
N ALA A 95 2.27 9.10 -16.45
CA ALA A 95 1.93 10.08 -15.42
C ALA A 95 0.95 9.53 -14.37
N LYS A 96 -0.06 8.75 -14.80
CA LYS A 96 -1.05 8.15 -13.89
C LYS A 96 -0.43 7.11 -12.96
N LEU A 97 0.44 6.26 -13.50
CA LEU A 97 1.16 5.25 -12.72
C LEU A 97 2.08 5.93 -11.69
N GLN A 98 2.80 6.97 -12.11
CA GLN A 98 3.70 7.71 -11.24
C GLN A 98 2.94 8.46 -10.12
N GLN A 99 1.76 9.01 -10.40
CA GLN A 99 0.93 9.67 -9.40
C GLN A 99 0.43 8.68 -8.34
N GLY A 100 -0.08 7.51 -8.74
CA GLY A 100 -0.51 6.46 -7.80
C GLY A 100 0.62 5.96 -6.90
N MET A 101 1.83 5.83 -7.47
CA MET A 101 3.01 5.45 -6.68
C MET A 101 3.42 6.52 -5.66
N ARG A 102 3.29 7.81 -6.00
CA ARG A 102 3.62 8.92 -5.09
C ARG A 102 2.62 9.04 -3.95
N SER A 103 1.33 8.91 -4.23
CA SER A 103 0.29 8.92 -3.19
C SER A 103 0.42 7.71 -2.25
N GLY A 104 0.62 6.51 -2.81
CA GLY A 104 0.80 5.28 -2.03
C GLY A 104 2.02 5.32 -1.10
N ALA A 105 3.10 6.01 -1.50
CA ALA A 105 4.26 6.20 -0.64
C ALA A 105 3.93 7.09 0.58
N MET A 106 3.17 8.17 0.40
CA MET A 106 2.79 9.06 1.51
C MET A 106 1.85 8.37 2.50
N THR A 107 0.83 7.66 2.03
CA THR A 107 -0.04 6.87 2.90
C THR A 107 0.72 5.79 3.63
N SER A 108 1.60 5.07 2.92
CA SER A 108 2.46 4.08 3.55
C SER A 108 3.31 4.68 4.68
N ILE A 109 3.98 5.81 4.45
CA ILE A 109 4.80 6.48 5.49
C ILE A 109 3.95 6.82 6.72
N GLY A 110 2.78 7.40 6.50
CA GLY A 110 1.91 7.78 7.60
C GLY A 110 1.34 6.59 8.37
N VAL A 111 0.83 5.57 7.67
CA VAL A 111 0.31 4.34 8.28
C VAL A 111 1.41 3.68 9.11
N HIS A 112 2.58 3.42 8.54
CA HIS A 112 3.69 2.80 9.26
C HIS A 112 4.18 3.68 10.41
N GLY A 113 4.18 4.99 10.25
CA GLY A 113 4.49 5.95 11.31
C GLY A 113 3.54 5.84 12.51
N LEU A 114 2.23 5.73 12.24
CA LEU A 114 1.22 5.51 13.29
C LEU A 114 1.38 4.18 13.99
N LEU A 115 1.62 3.11 13.23
CA LEU A 115 1.84 1.80 13.81
C LEU A 115 3.09 1.78 14.70
N LEU A 116 4.17 2.45 14.28
CA LEU A 116 5.37 2.62 15.08
C LEU A 116 5.11 3.45 16.34
N ALA A 117 4.33 4.52 16.23
CA ALA A 117 3.92 5.33 17.38
C ALA A 117 3.12 4.49 18.40
N ARG A 118 2.26 3.59 17.92
CA ARG A 118 1.51 2.65 18.79
C ARG A 118 2.45 1.67 19.49
N VAL A 119 3.40 1.06 18.77
CA VAL A 119 4.42 0.18 19.36
C VAL A 119 5.22 0.92 20.43
N TYR A 120 5.58 2.17 20.17
CA TYR A 120 6.27 3.03 21.14
C TYR A 120 5.41 3.30 22.39
N ALA A 121 4.13 3.65 22.20
CA ALA A 121 3.21 3.91 23.30
C ALA A 121 2.96 2.68 24.18
N ILE A 122 2.77 1.50 23.55
CA ILE A 122 2.64 0.22 24.26
C ILE A 122 3.87 -0.04 25.15
N ALA A 123 5.05 0.37 24.70
CA ALA A 123 6.29 0.12 25.39
C ALA A 123 6.62 1.12 26.54
N GLN A 124 5.78 2.15 26.77
CA GLN A 124 6.02 3.20 27.77
C GLN A 124 5.91 2.77 29.25
N GLY A 125 5.79 1.48 29.56
CA GLY A 125 5.71 0.99 30.95
C GLY A 125 7.04 0.62 31.61
N ASN A 126 8.11 0.35 30.84
CA ASN A 126 9.37 -0.13 31.43
C ASN A 126 10.59 0.49 30.73
N ARG A 127 11.15 1.55 31.34
CA ARG A 127 12.26 2.37 30.80
C ARG A 127 13.56 1.60 30.54
N ASN A 128 13.71 0.39 31.05
CA ASN A 128 14.97 -0.33 30.99
C ASN A 128 15.11 -1.18 29.72
N VAL A 129 15.73 -0.55 28.73
CA VAL A 129 16.66 -1.13 27.74
C VAL A 129 16.05 -1.83 26.51
N LYS A 130 14.96 -2.61 26.60
CA LYS A 130 14.55 -3.43 25.44
C LYS A 130 13.71 -2.71 24.37
N SER A 131 12.83 -1.78 24.78
CA SER A 131 12.00 -1.02 23.84
C SER A 131 12.79 -0.02 23.01
N VAL A 132 13.72 0.71 23.65
CA VAL A 132 14.54 1.73 22.99
C VAL A 132 15.38 1.11 21.87
N HIS A 133 15.92 -0.09 22.05
CA HIS A 133 16.69 -0.76 21.01
C HIS A 133 15.83 -1.25 19.84
N VAL A 134 14.62 -1.77 20.10
CA VAL A 134 13.70 -2.24 19.05
C VAL A 134 13.19 -1.07 18.22
N VAL A 135 12.74 0.00 18.87
CA VAL A 135 12.27 1.21 18.20
C VAL A 135 13.40 1.88 17.41
N ARG A 136 14.61 1.92 17.97
CA ARG A 136 15.79 2.47 17.28
C ARG A 136 16.24 1.60 16.10
N TRP A 137 16.12 0.28 16.20
CA TRP A 137 16.37 -0.63 15.08
C TRP A 137 15.35 -0.47 13.96
N GLN A 138 14.07 -0.32 14.30
CA GLN A 138 13.03 -0.06 13.31
C GLN A 138 13.24 1.29 12.63
N LEU A 139 13.58 2.34 13.37
CA LEU A 139 13.92 3.65 12.79
C LEU A 139 15.12 3.57 11.84
N LEU A 140 16.16 2.80 12.19
CA LEU A 140 17.31 2.60 11.32
C LEU A 140 16.96 1.79 10.07
N LEU A 141 16.10 0.77 10.21
CA LEU A 141 15.62 -0.04 9.09
C LEU A 141 14.75 0.80 8.12
N VAL A 142 13.86 1.65 8.65
CA VAL A 142 13.08 2.63 7.87
C VAL A 142 14.02 3.59 7.14
N GLY A 143 14.97 4.20 7.85
CA GLY A 143 15.91 5.13 7.25
C GLY A 143 16.73 4.49 6.13
N PHE A 144 17.24 3.29 6.36
CA PHE A 144 18.04 2.56 5.38
C PHE A 144 17.23 2.19 4.14
N LEU A 145 16.02 1.64 4.32
CA LEU A 145 15.15 1.26 3.20
C LEU A 145 14.70 2.49 2.40
N TYR A 146 14.41 3.60 3.06
CA TYR A 146 14.02 4.85 2.41
C TYR A 146 15.15 5.46 1.58
N VAL A 147 16.37 5.49 2.13
CA VAL A 147 17.56 5.93 1.39
C VAL A 147 17.80 5.03 0.18
N THR A 148 17.63 3.73 0.33
CA THR A 148 17.80 2.77 -0.77
C THR A 148 16.77 3.01 -1.88
N ILE A 149 15.49 3.21 -1.53
CA ILE A 149 14.43 3.59 -2.47
C ILE A 149 14.76 4.91 -3.17
N PHE A 150 15.19 5.94 -2.43
CA PHE A 150 15.53 7.25 -2.97
C PHE A 150 16.68 7.16 -3.97
N VAL A 151 17.75 6.44 -3.63
CA VAL A 151 18.91 6.24 -4.50
C VAL A 151 18.51 5.47 -5.77
N LEU A 152 17.70 4.41 -5.66
CA LEU A 152 17.19 3.66 -6.80
C LEU A 152 16.34 4.54 -7.72
N ASN A 153 15.53 5.44 -7.17
CA ASN A 153 14.78 6.43 -7.95
C ASN A 153 15.69 7.44 -8.66
N CYS A 154 16.72 7.95 -7.99
CA CYS A 154 17.68 8.86 -8.61
C CYS A 154 18.45 8.21 -9.77
N ILE A 155 18.83 6.94 -9.63
CA ILE A 155 19.50 6.18 -10.69
C ILE A 155 18.55 5.96 -11.88
N ARG A 156 17.28 5.64 -11.62
CA ARG A 156 16.27 5.42 -12.66
C ARG A 156 15.89 6.68 -13.43
N MET A 157 15.75 7.81 -12.75
CA MET A 157 15.51 9.10 -13.41
C MET A 157 16.61 9.44 -14.43
N LYS A 158 17.87 9.06 -14.15
CA LYS A 158 18.98 9.23 -15.08
C LYS A 158 18.96 8.21 -16.22
N ALA A 159 18.53 6.98 -15.97
CA ALA A 159 18.42 5.94 -17.00
C ALA A 159 17.28 6.23 -17.99
N PHE A 160 16.17 6.80 -17.53
CA PHE A 160 14.99 7.14 -18.36
C PHE A 160 15.27 8.19 -19.45
N GLN A 161 16.33 8.99 -19.30
CA GLN A 161 16.75 9.93 -20.34
C GLN A 161 17.44 9.25 -21.54
N CYS A 162 17.78 7.96 -21.43
CA CYS A 162 18.42 7.19 -22.50
C CYS A 162 17.53 6.02 -22.95
N ASN A 163 16.78 6.23 -24.05
CA ASN A 163 16.10 5.21 -24.89
C ASN A 163 14.80 4.56 -24.38
N THR A 164 13.73 4.79 -25.14
CA THR A 164 12.38 4.19 -25.04
C THR A 164 12.26 2.97 -25.96
N SER A 165 11.68 1.84 -25.57
CA SER A 165 10.24 1.62 -25.79
C SER A 165 9.64 0.39 -25.08
N ASN A 166 10.38 -0.35 -24.23
CA ASN A 166 9.82 -1.49 -23.48
C ASN A 166 10.42 -1.71 -22.07
N SER A 167 11.59 -1.15 -21.78
CA SER A 167 12.24 -1.22 -20.46
C SER A 167 11.45 -0.52 -19.34
N ASP A 168 10.59 0.44 -19.70
CA ASP A 168 9.98 1.37 -18.75
C ASP A 168 8.85 0.74 -17.94
N ILE A 169 8.05 -0.13 -18.55
CA ILE A 169 6.94 -0.84 -17.88
C ILE A 169 7.50 -1.81 -16.83
N PHE A 170 8.49 -2.62 -17.21
CA PHE A 170 9.12 -3.57 -16.28
C PHE A 170 9.79 -2.88 -15.11
N SER A 171 10.45 -1.73 -15.35
CA SER A 171 11.08 -0.95 -14.29
C SER A 171 10.05 -0.41 -13.29
N SER A 172 8.90 0.03 -13.77
CA SER A 172 7.82 0.56 -12.90
C SER A 172 7.18 -0.55 -12.06
N LEU A 173 6.98 -1.75 -12.64
CA LEU A 173 6.50 -2.91 -11.90
C LEU A 173 7.48 -3.37 -10.82
N ASP A 174 8.78 -3.38 -11.12
CA ASP A 174 9.82 -3.66 -10.12
C ASP A 174 9.78 -2.68 -8.96
N PHE A 175 9.52 -1.41 -9.26
CA PHE A 175 9.43 -0.38 -8.24
C PHE A 175 8.23 -0.60 -7.32
N ALA A 176 7.05 -0.79 -7.91
CA ALA A 176 5.83 -1.06 -7.17
C ALA A 176 5.97 -2.31 -6.31
N PHE A 177 6.54 -3.38 -6.87
CA PHE A 177 6.84 -4.61 -6.13
C PHE A 177 7.79 -4.35 -4.95
N THR A 178 8.85 -3.57 -5.15
CA THR A 178 9.80 -3.21 -4.08
C THR A 178 9.11 -2.45 -2.95
N ILE A 179 8.25 -1.47 -3.26
CA ILE A 179 7.47 -0.73 -2.25
C ILE A 179 6.58 -1.69 -1.46
N VAL A 180 5.85 -2.57 -2.14
CA VAL A 180 4.92 -3.51 -1.49
C VAL A 180 5.67 -4.50 -0.60
N VAL A 181 6.80 -5.05 -1.06
CA VAL A 181 7.64 -5.95 -0.24
C VAL A 181 8.17 -5.22 1.00
N ILE A 182 8.58 -3.97 0.85
CA ILE A 182 9.05 -3.17 1.99
C ILE A 182 7.92 -2.94 2.99
N GLY A 183 6.72 -2.56 2.53
CA GLY A 183 5.53 -2.44 3.37
C GLY A 183 5.22 -3.75 4.11
N LEU A 184 5.26 -4.88 3.41
CA LEU A 184 5.03 -6.19 4.02
C LEU A 184 6.05 -6.52 5.12
N VAL A 185 7.34 -6.24 4.89
CA VAL A 185 8.38 -6.43 5.92
C VAL A 185 8.09 -5.57 7.15
N PHE A 186 7.60 -4.34 6.96
CA PHE A 186 7.19 -3.49 8.06
C PHE A 186 5.98 -4.04 8.82
N ASP A 187 4.92 -4.40 8.11
CA ASP A 187 3.69 -4.97 8.69
C ASP A 187 4.00 -6.20 9.54
N VAL A 188 4.81 -7.13 9.00
CA VAL A 188 5.23 -8.35 9.71
C VAL A 188 6.09 -8.02 10.92
N SER A 189 7.01 -7.05 10.81
CA SER A 189 7.86 -6.64 11.94
C SER A 189 7.05 -6.02 13.08
N ILE A 190 6.10 -5.15 12.74
CA ILE A 190 5.18 -4.53 13.71
C ILE A 190 4.32 -5.60 14.37
N LEU A 191 3.72 -6.50 13.57
CA LEU A 191 2.93 -7.63 14.07
C LEU A 191 3.74 -8.49 15.05
N ALA A 192 4.99 -8.83 14.70
CA ALA A 192 5.87 -9.61 15.56
C ALA A 192 6.16 -8.92 16.90
N ILE A 193 6.40 -7.61 16.89
CA ILE A 193 6.66 -6.85 18.13
C ILE A 193 5.40 -6.73 18.97
N THR A 194 4.24 -6.47 18.37
CA THR A 194 2.96 -6.42 19.10
C THR A 194 2.63 -7.78 19.71
N LEU A 195 2.83 -8.87 18.98
CA LEU A 195 2.68 -10.24 19.48
C LEU A 195 3.64 -10.52 20.64
N GLN A 196 4.93 -10.18 20.48
CA GLN A 196 5.94 -10.39 21.51
C GLN A 196 5.61 -9.61 22.78
N HIS A 197 5.14 -8.37 22.65
CA HIS A 197 4.74 -7.55 23.79
C HIS A 197 3.50 -8.12 24.48
N THR A 198 2.47 -8.46 23.70
CA THR A 198 1.23 -9.04 24.23
C THR A 198 1.50 -10.36 24.95
N TRP A 199 2.38 -11.19 24.40
CA TRP A 199 2.83 -12.43 25.03
C TRP A 199 3.58 -12.18 26.35
N CYS A 200 4.53 -11.24 26.35
CA CYS A 200 5.26 -10.87 27.57
C CYS A 200 4.32 -10.35 28.66
N GLN A 201 3.36 -9.49 28.29
CA GLN A 201 2.37 -8.92 29.20
C GLN A 201 1.47 -10.02 29.78
N TRP A 202 0.94 -10.90 28.94
CA TRP A 202 0.15 -12.04 29.39
C TRP A 202 0.91 -12.96 30.35
N ARG A 203 2.18 -13.28 30.02
CA ARG A 203 3.03 -14.09 30.89
C ARG A 203 3.27 -13.43 32.25
N PHE A 204 3.44 -12.11 32.27
CA PHE A 204 3.57 -11.35 33.51
C PHE A 204 2.28 -11.41 34.33
N THR A 205 1.13 -11.18 33.71
CA THR A 205 -0.19 -11.27 34.36
C THR A 205 -0.44 -12.66 34.96
N ILE A 206 -0.09 -13.75 34.25
CA ILE A 206 -0.20 -15.12 34.78
C ILE A 206 0.67 -15.32 36.02
N LYS A 207 1.92 -14.85 35.98
CA LYS A 207 2.84 -14.99 37.11
C LYS A 207 2.37 -14.19 38.34
N SER A 208 1.80 -13.01 38.13
CA SER A 208 1.26 -12.18 39.21
C SER A 208 -0.06 -12.72 39.76
N GLY A 209 -0.94 -13.23 38.91
CA GLY A 209 -2.25 -13.77 39.29
C GLY A 209 -2.19 -15.11 40.04
N LEU A 210 -1.09 -15.85 39.94
CA LEU A 210 -0.84 -17.04 40.76
C LEU A 210 -0.81 -16.76 42.28
N ASN A 211 -0.56 -15.51 42.67
CA ASN A 211 -0.59 -15.10 44.08
C ASN A 211 -1.94 -14.48 44.51
N ASP A 212 -2.81 -14.14 43.56
CA ASP A 212 -4.07 -13.41 43.79
C ASP A 212 -5.21 -14.16 43.06
N LEU A 213 -5.51 -15.35 43.58
CA LEU A 213 -6.08 -16.48 42.85
C LEU A 213 -7.55 -16.34 42.37
N SER A 214 -8.20 -15.16 42.38
CA SER A 214 -9.67 -15.17 42.35
C SER A 214 -10.47 -14.19 41.48
N THR A 215 -9.95 -13.08 40.92
CA THR A 215 -10.93 -12.04 40.49
C THR A 215 -10.81 -11.37 39.12
N SER A 216 -9.86 -11.68 38.24
CA SER A 216 -10.04 -11.21 36.84
C SER A 216 -9.54 -12.18 35.78
N GLY A 217 -10.46 -12.98 35.25
CA GLY A 217 -10.27 -13.86 34.12
C GLY A 217 -10.14 -13.10 32.79
N THR A 218 -9.13 -12.25 32.65
CA THR A 218 -8.80 -11.66 31.35
C THR A 218 -8.23 -12.76 30.45
N SER A 219 -9.01 -13.21 29.47
CA SER A 219 -8.57 -14.23 28.52
C SER A 219 -7.45 -13.69 27.63
N PHE A 220 -6.51 -14.55 27.25
CA PHE A 220 -5.45 -14.19 26.30
C PHE A 220 -6.01 -13.66 24.97
N SER A 221 -7.13 -14.23 24.51
CA SER A 221 -7.85 -13.75 23.32
C SER A 221 -8.38 -12.32 23.50
N GLY A 222 -8.87 -11.97 24.69
CA GLY A 222 -9.29 -10.61 25.03
C GLY A 222 -8.12 -9.61 24.95
N LEU A 223 -6.93 -10.02 25.40
CA LEU A 223 -5.71 -9.21 25.26
C LEU A 223 -5.28 -9.04 23.79
N LEU A 224 -5.30 -10.11 23.00
CA LEU A 224 -4.99 -10.04 21.56
C LEU A 224 -5.95 -9.12 20.79
N LEU A 225 -7.24 -9.19 21.12
CA LEU A 225 -8.28 -8.32 20.57
C LEU A 225 -8.06 -6.86 20.98
N SER A 226 -7.82 -6.60 22.27
CA SER A 226 -7.57 -5.26 22.80
C SER A 226 -6.32 -4.61 22.18
N GLN A 227 -5.26 -5.40 21.98
CA GLN A 227 -4.04 -4.92 21.33
C GLN A 227 -4.16 -4.84 19.80
N GLY A 228 -5.30 -5.25 19.23
CA GLY A 228 -5.57 -5.16 17.80
C GLY A 228 -4.68 -6.06 16.94
N VAL A 229 -4.15 -7.16 17.47
CA VAL A 229 -3.29 -8.10 16.74
C VAL A 229 -3.98 -8.63 15.48
N ILE A 230 -5.28 -8.90 15.57
CA ILE A 230 -6.10 -9.38 14.45
C ILE A 230 -6.08 -8.36 13.29
N ARG A 231 -6.15 -7.06 13.59
CA ARG A 231 -6.08 -6.01 12.58
C ARG A 231 -4.74 -6.02 11.85
N PHE A 232 -3.63 -6.16 12.57
CA PHE A 232 -2.30 -6.23 11.97
C PHE A 232 -2.11 -7.47 11.11
N PHE A 233 -2.66 -8.60 11.54
CA PHE A 233 -2.65 -9.83 10.76
C PHE A 233 -3.41 -9.66 9.44
N LEU A 234 -4.60 -9.06 9.48
CA LEU A 234 -5.40 -8.78 8.28
C LEU A 234 -4.68 -7.83 7.32
N ILE A 235 -4.08 -6.76 7.83
CA ILE A 235 -3.27 -5.82 7.02
C ILE A 235 -2.10 -6.56 6.36
N SER A 236 -1.36 -7.36 7.14
CA SER A 236 -0.23 -8.14 6.61
C SER A 236 -0.65 -9.14 5.53
N ALA A 237 -1.80 -9.81 5.73
CA ALA A 237 -2.34 -10.76 4.77
C ALA A 237 -2.73 -10.08 3.46
N TRP A 238 -3.36 -8.90 3.54
CA TRP A 238 -3.71 -8.10 2.37
C TRP A 238 -2.46 -7.59 1.63
N SER A 239 -1.47 -7.08 2.36
CA SER A 239 -0.18 -6.68 1.77
C SER A 239 0.50 -7.84 1.04
N LEU A 240 0.45 -9.06 1.60
CA LEU A 240 0.99 -10.27 0.98
C LEU A 240 0.24 -10.63 -0.30
N GLU A 241 -1.08 -10.59 -0.28
CA GLU A 241 -1.91 -10.83 -1.47
C GLU A 241 -1.55 -9.84 -2.59
N GLY A 242 -1.41 -8.55 -2.26
CA GLY A 242 -0.97 -7.53 -3.20
C GLY A 242 0.38 -7.83 -3.85
N ALA A 243 1.35 -8.31 -3.05
CA ALA A 243 2.67 -8.71 -3.55
C ALA A 243 2.60 -9.89 -4.53
N ILE A 244 1.77 -10.89 -4.22
CA ILE A 244 1.56 -12.09 -5.05
C ILE A 244 0.88 -11.70 -6.37
N ASN A 245 -0.14 -10.84 -6.31
CA ASN A 245 -0.88 -10.38 -7.48
C ASN A 245 0.03 -9.58 -8.43
N LEU A 246 0.86 -8.67 -7.91
CA LEU A 246 1.84 -7.93 -8.72
C LEU A 246 2.84 -8.86 -9.41
N LYS A 247 3.35 -9.88 -8.70
CA LYS A 247 4.26 -10.87 -9.28
C LYS A 247 3.56 -11.68 -10.39
N THR A 248 2.30 -12.04 -10.18
CA THR A 248 1.51 -12.81 -11.15
C THR A 248 1.22 -11.99 -12.41
N VAL A 249 0.90 -10.70 -12.26
CA VAL A 249 0.71 -9.77 -13.40
C VAL A 249 1.99 -9.67 -14.22
N ARG A 250 3.15 -9.52 -13.57
CA ARG A 250 4.45 -9.53 -14.26
C ARG A 250 4.64 -10.81 -15.09
N VAL A 251 4.40 -11.97 -14.50
CA VAL A 251 4.55 -13.26 -15.20
C VAL A 251 3.62 -13.32 -16.41
N LYS A 252 2.35 -12.89 -16.26
CA LYS A 252 1.40 -12.84 -17.37
C LYS A 252 1.86 -11.92 -18.51
N ILE A 253 2.37 -10.72 -18.20
CA ILE A 253 2.89 -9.79 -19.21
C ILE A 253 4.08 -10.41 -19.94
N THR A 254 5.04 -10.99 -19.21
CA THR A 254 6.21 -11.66 -19.79
C THR A 254 5.83 -12.83 -20.68
N LEU A 255 4.88 -13.67 -20.28
CA LEU A 255 4.41 -14.78 -21.12
C LEU A 255 3.59 -14.28 -22.34
N SER A 256 2.70 -13.31 -22.16
CA SER A 256 1.88 -12.78 -23.25
C SER A 256 2.70 -12.08 -24.35
N GLY A 257 3.86 -11.49 -23.99
CA GLY A 257 4.77 -10.91 -24.96
C GLY A 257 5.50 -11.94 -25.84
N VAL A 258 5.66 -13.17 -25.34
CA VAL A 258 6.27 -14.26 -26.11
C VAL A 258 5.26 -14.87 -27.08
N ASP A 259 4.03 -15.12 -26.63
CA ASP A 259 3.00 -15.74 -27.47
C ASP A 259 2.29 -14.75 -28.39
N GLY A 260 2.15 -13.47 -27.99
CA GLY A 260 1.53 -12.43 -28.83
C GLY A 260 2.30 -12.14 -30.12
N GLY A 261 3.63 -12.36 -30.12
CA GLY A 261 4.42 -12.34 -31.35
C GLY A 261 4.11 -13.52 -32.27
N LEU A 262 3.85 -14.69 -31.70
CA LEU A 262 3.52 -15.92 -32.45
C LEU A 262 2.10 -15.88 -33.01
N GLU A 263 1.15 -15.34 -32.24
CA GLU A 263 -0.25 -15.20 -32.66
C GLU A 263 -0.37 -14.16 -33.79
N ASN A 264 0.30 -13.01 -33.67
CA ASN A 264 0.39 -12.02 -34.75
C ASN A 264 1.13 -12.56 -35.98
N ALA A 265 2.19 -13.34 -35.80
CA ALA A 265 2.88 -13.99 -36.91
C ALA A 265 2.00 -15.02 -37.61
N SER A 266 1.19 -15.79 -36.87
CA SER A 266 0.26 -16.77 -37.44
C SER A 266 -0.86 -16.11 -38.25
N VAL A 267 -1.39 -14.97 -37.79
CA VAL A 267 -2.38 -14.18 -38.53
C VAL A 267 -1.77 -13.57 -39.80
N LEU A 268 -0.54 -13.06 -39.72
CA LEU A 268 0.17 -12.54 -40.89
C LEU A 268 0.46 -13.64 -41.92
N MET A 269 0.82 -14.84 -41.45
CA MET A 269 1.10 -15.99 -42.30
C MET A 269 -0.17 -16.56 -42.95
N HIS A 270 -1.31 -16.51 -42.27
CA HIS A 270 -2.62 -16.84 -42.84
C HIS A 270 -3.02 -15.84 -43.94
N ASN A 271 -2.90 -14.54 -43.67
CA ASN A 271 -3.23 -13.50 -44.66
C ASN A 271 -2.31 -13.54 -45.89
N LEU A 272 -1.04 -13.92 -45.72
CA LEU A 272 -0.10 -14.13 -46.83
C LEU A 272 -0.48 -15.33 -47.70
N LYS A 273 -1.03 -16.39 -47.09
CA LYS A 273 -1.50 -17.56 -47.83
C LYS A 273 -2.69 -17.22 -48.73
N ASP A 274 -3.64 -16.46 -48.19
CA ASP A 274 -4.81 -16.00 -48.95
C ASP A 274 -4.43 -15.05 -50.11
N PHE A 275 -3.27 -14.39 -50.04
CA PHE A 275 -2.77 -13.52 -51.11
C PHE A 275 -2.00 -14.27 -52.21
N VAL A 276 -1.43 -15.43 -51.91
CA VAL A 276 -0.66 -16.24 -52.87
C VAL A 276 -1.56 -17.17 -53.71
N ASP A 277 -2.76 -17.48 -53.20
CA ASP A 277 -3.74 -18.34 -53.89
C ASP A 277 -4.66 -17.57 -54.88
N ILE A 278 -4.32 -16.32 -55.24
CA ILE A 278 -5.00 -15.46 -56.24
C ILE A 278 -4.11 -15.27 -57.46
#